data_AF-A0A9J6DH18-F1
#
_entry.id   AF-A0A9J6DH18-F1
#
_cell.length_a   1.000
_cell.length_b   1.000
_cell.length_c   1.000
_cell.angle_alpha   90.00
_cell.angle_beta   90.00
_cell.angle_gamma   90.00
#
_symmetry.space_group_name_H-M   'P 1'
#
loop_
_entity.id
_entity.type
_entity.pdbx_description
1 polymer ?
#
loop_
_entity_poly.entity_id
_entity_poly.type
_entity_poly.pdbx_seq_one_letter_code
_entity_poly.pdbx_strand_id
1 'polypeptide(L)'
;MIGVVEYVIFSVIIALNFGLGLYFSLRRKARATDTTTEMFLGSRALRSFPLAASLVASRISSVSFVGFTGHFYAYGFHLIWQSLNTFAMTSVVTFLFLPVFYGLRITSVFEDENVWSSLLASATVSLYRVGLDQVAVQRCMASRSLSDAKSDATLAKREHSDAKCDRRDWRPSSQPDGNRREM
;
A
#
# COMPACT_ATOMS: atom_id res chain seq x y z
N MET A 1 -14.38 20.49 -12.15
CA MET A 1 -15.32 21.32 -11.36
C MET A 1 -16.24 20.33 -10.66
N ILE A 2 -16.25 20.32 -9.32
CA ILE A 2 -17.08 19.35 -8.55
C ILE A 2 -18.54 19.73 -8.77
N GLY A 3 -19.36 18.79 -9.23
CA GLY A 3 -20.76 19.04 -9.49
C GLY A 3 -21.57 19.18 -8.21
N VAL A 4 -22.76 19.77 -8.34
CA VAL A 4 -23.70 19.93 -7.22
C VAL A 4 -24.10 18.57 -6.65
N VAL A 5 -24.16 17.53 -7.50
CA VAL A 5 -24.53 16.16 -7.11
C VAL A 5 -23.52 15.56 -6.13
N GLU A 6 -22.23 15.72 -6.38
CA GLU A 6 -21.16 15.19 -5.52
C GLU A 6 -21.16 15.85 -4.15
N TYR A 7 -21.46 17.16 -4.10
CA TYR A 7 -21.60 17.88 -2.83
C TYR A 7 -22.79 17.37 -2.01
N VAL A 8 -23.94 17.15 -2.67
CA VAL A 8 -25.13 16.59 -2.01
C VAL A 8 -24.84 15.21 -1.44
N ILE A 9 -24.24 14.31 -2.22
CA ILE A 9 -23.90 12.95 -1.75
C ILE A 9 -22.95 13.00 -0.54
N PHE A 10 -21.91 13.83 -0.60
CA PHE A 10 -20.95 13.98 0.50
C PHE A 10 -21.64 14.47 1.79
N SER A 11 -22.50 15.48 1.67
CA SER A 11 -23.24 16.03 2.81
C SER A 11 -24.18 14.99 3.44
N VAL A 12 -24.87 14.19 2.64
CA VAL A 12 -25.80 13.15 3.11
C VAL A 12 -25.06 12.04 3.84
N ILE A 13 -23.94 11.55 3.29
CA ILE A 13 -23.14 10.49 3.92
C ILE A 13 -22.60 10.97 5.29
N ILE A 14 -22.10 12.21 5.37
CA ILE A 14 -21.65 12.79 6.64
C ILE A 14 -22.81 12.91 7.62
N ALA A 15 -23.95 13.45 7.18
CA ALA A 15 -25.12 13.61 8.04
C ALA A 15 -25.62 12.27 8.58
N LEU A 16 -25.60 11.20 7.77
CA LEU A 16 -25.97 9.85 8.22
C LEU A 16 -24.99 9.29 9.24
N ASN A 17 -23.67 9.39 8.99
CA ASN A 17 -22.64 8.90 9.93
C ASN A 17 -22.68 9.66 11.26
N PHE A 18 -22.75 10.99 11.19
CA PHE A 18 -22.87 11.84 12.37
C PHE A 18 -24.20 11.62 13.08
N GLY A 19 -25.29 11.46 12.34
CA GLY A 19 -26.62 11.17 12.86
C GLY A 19 -26.68 9.84 13.61
N LEU A 20 -26.09 8.77 13.08
CA LEU A 20 -25.93 7.48 13.77
C LEU A 20 -25.12 7.64 15.06
N GLY A 21 -23.99 8.33 15.00
CA GLY A 21 -23.16 8.61 16.17
C GLY A 21 -23.91 9.42 17.24
N LEU A 22 -24.62 10.47 16.84
CA LEU A 22 -25.38 11.34 17.74
C LEU A 22 -26.61 10.63 18.32
N TYR A 23 -27.32 9.84 17.51
CA TYR A 23 -28.45 9.02 17.96
C TYR A 23 -28.03 8.03 19.05
N PHE A 24 -26.94 7.28 18.83
CA PHE A 24 -26.39 6.38 19.84
C PHE A 24 -25.85 7.14 21.05
N SER A 25 -25.17 8.28 20.86
CA SER A 25 -24.63 9.10 21.95
C SER A 25 -25.74 9.65 22.87
N LEU A 26 -26.82 10.20 22.29
CA LEU A 26 -27.95 10.75 23.03
C LEU A 26 -28.79 9.65 23.69
N ARG A 27 -29.07 8.53 23.01
CA ARG A 27 -29.77 7.39 23.62
C ARG A 27 -28.96 6.69 24.70
N ARG A 28 -27.64 6.69 24.58
CA ARG A 28 -26.73 6.18 25.62
C ARG A 28 -26.68 7.12 26.81
N LYS A 29 -26.69 8.45 26.59
CA LYS A 29 -26.80 9.45 27.67
C LYS A 29 -28.11 9.32 28.46
N ALA A 30 -29.20 8.92 27.81
CA ALA A 30 -30.47 8.59 28.47
C ALA A 30 -30.48 7.27 29.26
N ARG A 31 -29.51 6.37 29.03
CA ARG A 31 -29.28 5.12 29.79
C ARG A 31 -28.02 5.18 30.67
N ALA A 32 -27.38 6.34 30.79
CA ALA A 32 -26.02 6.49 31.31
C ALA A 32 -25.85 6.30 32.83
N THR A 33 -26.91 5.96 33.56
CA THR A 33 -26.81 5.71 35.01
C THR A 33 -26.20 4.34 35.30
N ASP A 34 -26.36 3.36 34.41
CA ASP A 34 -25.81 2.03 34.61
C ASP A 34 -24.51 1.85 33.80
N THR A 35 -23.41 2.13 34.50
CA THR A 35 -22.32 1.17 34.61
C THR A 35 -21.31 1.18 33.44
N THR A 36 -20.18 1.87 33.64
CA THR A 36 -18.94 1.76 32.85
C THR A 36 -18.45 0.31 32.72
N THR A 37 -18.87 -0.56 33.62
CA THR A 37 -18.67 -2.00 33.51
C THR A 37 -19.54 -2.62 32.41
N GLU A 38 -20.79 -2.19 32.11
CA GLU A 38 -21.61 -2.74 31.00
C GLU A 38 -21.05 -2.41 29.60
N MET A 39 -20.35 -1.29 29.45
CA MET A 39 -19.65 -0.95 28.19
C MET A 39 -18.40 -1.80 27.95
N PHE A 40 -17.79 -2.34 29.00
CA PHE A 40 -16.66 -3.28 28.91
C PHE A 40 -17.11 -4.77 29.01
N LEU A 41 -18.16 -5.07 29.77
CA LEU A 41 -18.73 -6.39 30.07
C LEU A 41 -19.91 -6.78 29.16
N GLY A 42 -20.43 -5.89 28.31
CA GLY A 42 -21.35 -6.24 27.22
C GLY A 42 -20.82 -7.36 26.32
N SER A 43 -19.53 -7.67 26.45
CA SER A 43 -18.78 -8.78 25.87
C SER A 43 -19.24 -10.20 26.26
N ARG A 44 -19.88 -10.45 27.40
CA ARG A 44 -20.23 -11.86 27.73
C ARG A 44 -21.36 -12.43 26.87
N ALA A 45 -22.16 -11.57 26.22
CA ALA A 45 -23.27 -11.95 25.35
C ALA A 45 -23.12 -11.48 23.89
N LEU A 46 -22.11 -10.64 23.58
CA LEU A 46 -21.80 -10.32 22.19
C LEU A 46 -21.23 -11.57 21.52
N ARG A 47 -22.02 -12.15 20.62
CA ARG A 47 -21.64 -13.26 19.74
C ARG A 47 -20.26 -12.95 19.14
N SER A 48 -19.40 -13.95 18.94
CA SER A 48 -18.03 -13.75 18.42
C SER A 48 -17.95 -12.98 17.08
N PHE A 49 -19.06 -12.89 16.36
CA PHE A 49 -19.19 -12.23 15.06
C PHE A 49 -18.97 -10.70 15.07
N PRO A 50 -19.71 -9.88 15.86
CA PRO A 50 -19.44 -8.43 15.98
C PRO A 50 -18.04 -8.09 16.50
N LEU A 51 -17.45 -8.94 17.33
CA LEU A 51 -16.07 -8.75 17.81
C LEU A 51 -15.07 -8.91 16.66
N ALA A 52 -15.19 -9.99 15.88
CA ALA A 52 -14.37 -10.21 14.70
C ALA A 52 -14.56 -9.11 13.65
N ALA A 53 -15.81 -8.67 13.42
CA ALA A 53 -16.12 -7.60 12.48
C ALA A 53 -15.44 -6.27 12.86
N SER A 54 -15.41 -5.94 14.15
CA SER A 54 -14.75 -4.72 14.65
C SER A 54 -13.23 -4.77 14.48
N LEU A 55 -12.61 -5.93 14.73
CA LEU A 55 -11.18 -6.15 14.50
C LEU A 55 -10.82 -6.03 13.01
N VAL A 56 -11.66 -6.55 12.11
CA VAL A 56 -11.46 -6.39 10.66
C VAL A 56 -11.65 -4.93 10.25
N ALA A 57 -12.67 -4.24 10.77
CA ALA A 57 -12.93 -2.84 10.47
C ALA A 57 -11.77 -1.93 10.88
N SER A 58 -11.18 -2.15 12.06
CA SER A 58 -10.01 -1.41 12.54
C SER A 58 -8.80 -1.52 11.62
N ARG A 59 -8.66 -2.65 10.91
CA ARG A 59 -7.54 -2.86 9.98
C ARG A 59 -7.68 -2.14 8.65
N ILE A 60 -8.86 -1.61 8.32
CA ILE A 60 -9.11 -0.96 7.04
C ILE A 60 -8.86 0.53 7.18
N SER A 61 -7.84 1.03 6.46
CA SER A 61 -7.55 2.46 6.38
C SER A 61 -7.74 2.98 4.95
N SER A 62 -8.44 4.11 4.83
CA SER A 62 -8.69 4.79 3.55
C SER A 62 -7.41 5.27 2.88
N VAL A 63 -6.41 5.70 3.67
CA VAL A 63 -5.13 6.20 3.14
C VAL A 63 -4.35 5.08 2.46
N SER A 64 -4.37 3.89 3.07
CA SER A 64 -3.72 2.70 2.52
C SER A 64 -4.37 2.25 1.21
N PHE A 65 -5.70 2.38 1.08
CA PHE A 65 -6.42 2.00 -0.14
C PHE A 65 -6.02 2.88 -1.34
N VAL A 66 -5.97 4.20 -1.15
CA VAL A 66 -5.52 5.12 -2.22
C VAL A 66 -4.06 4.84 -2.59
N GLY A 67 -3.20 4.62 -1.61
CA GLY A 67 -1.80 4.23 -1.85
C GLY A 67 -1.68 2.93 -2.66
N PHE A 68 -2.50 1.93 -2.34
CA PHE A 68 -2.55 0.65 -3.05
C PHE A 68 -2.94 0.84 -4.52
N THR A 69 -3.99 1.61 -4.81
CA THR A 69 -4.41 1.86 -6.20
C THR A 69 -3.36 2.59 -7.03
N GLY A 70 -2.66 3.58 -6.46
CA GLY A 70 -1.57 4.27 -7.15
C GLY A 70 -0.38 3.35 -7.43
N HIS A 71 -0.09 2.43 -6.51
CA HIS A 71 0.97 1.45 -6.67
C HIS A 71 0.62 0.37 -7.70
N PHE A 72 -0.63 -0.07 -7.76
CA PHE A 72 -1.14 -0.98 -8.80
C PHE A 72 -1.03 -0.37 -10.19
N TYR A 73 -1.37 0.92 -10.33
CA TYR A 73 -1.27 1.62 -11.59
C TYR A 73 0.17 1.75 -12.09
N ALA A 74 1.13 1.96 -11.18
CA ALA A 74 2.54 2.16 -11.54
C ALA A 74 3.35 0.86 -11.72
N TYR A 75 3.09 -0.17 -10.92
CA TYR A 75 3.94 -1.37 -10.82
C TYR A 75 3.20 -2.69 -11.12
N GLY A 76 1.91 -2.64 -11.42
CA GLY A 76 1.10 -3.84 -11.69
C GLY A 76 0.88 -4.73 -10.46
N PHE A 77 0.73 -6.03 -10.69
CA PHE A 77 0.21 -7.01 -9.72
C PHE A 77 1.20 -7.52 -8.64
N HIS A 78 2.37 -6.90 -8.46
CA HIS A 78 3.39 -7.37 -7.50
C HIS A 78 2.90 -7.41 -6.04
N LEU A 79 2.00 -6.50 -5.67
CA LEU A 79 1.43 -6.40 -4.32
C LEU A 79 0.52 -7.57 -3.91
N ILE A 80 0.10 -8.43 -4.85
CA ILE A 80 -0.67 -9.63 -4.53
C ILE A 80 0.16 -10.60 -3.67
N TRP A 81 1.46 -10.74 -3.96
CA TRP A 81 2.35 -11.60 -3.19
C TRP A 81 2.49 -11.15 -1.73
N GLN A 82 2.57 -9.84 -1.51
CA GLN A 82 2.62 -9.25 -0.18
C GLN A 82 1.30 -9.45 0.59
N SER A 83 0.18 -9.34 -0.13
CA SER A 83 -1.16 -9.55 0.44
C SER A 83 -1.35 -11.00 0.88
N LEU A 84 -0.90 -11.96 0.05
CA LEU A 84 -0.98 -13.39 0.35
C LEU A 84 -0.11 -13.80 1.55
N ASN A 85 1.11 -13.26 1.64
CA ASN A 85 2.00 -13.50 2.78
C ASN A 85 1.38 -13.00 4.10
N THR A 86 0.85 -11.76 4.09
CA THR A 86 0.20 -11.17 5.26
C THR A 86 -1.02 -11.98 5.71
N PHE A 87 -1.80 -12.51 4.76
CA PHE A 87 -2.95 -13.36 5.05
C PHE A 87 -2.54 -14.71 5.65
N ALA A 88 -1.49 -15.34 5.11
CA ALA A 88 -0.94 -16.59 5.62
C ALA A 88 -0.40 -16.42 7.05
N MET A 89 0.42 -15.39 7.30
CA MET A 89 0.97 -15.10 8.63
C MET A 89 -0.12 -14.79 9.65
N THR A 90 -1.11 -13.98 9.27
CA THR A 90 -2.26 -13.69 10.16
C THR A 90 -3.02 -14.97 10.52
N SER A 91 -3.20 -15.88 9.57
CA SER A 91 -3.90 -17.15 9.82
C SER A 91 -3.11 -18.02 10.80
N VAL A 92 -1.79 -18.17 10.59
CA VAL A 92 -0.91 -18.95 11.48
C VAL A 92 -0.90 -18.37 12.90
N VAL A 93 -0.76 -17.05 13.04
CA VAL A 93 -0.84 -16.36 14.33
C VAL A 93 -2.21 -16.58 14.97
N THR A 94 -3.30 -16.50 14.21
CA THR A 94 -4.63 -16.75 14.78
C THR A 94 -4.75 -18.19 15.29
N PHE A 95 -4.32 -19.20 14.54
CA PHE A 95 -4.43 -20.59 14.97
C PHE A 95 -3.53 -20.95 16.17
N LEU A 96 -2.35 -20.34 16.28
CA LEU A 96 -1.43 -20.60 17.40
C LEU A 96 -1.80 -19.81 18.66
N PHE A 97 -2.26 -18.56 18.51
CA PHE A 97 -2.52 -17.67 19.64
C PHE A 97 -3.94 -17.82 20.19
N LEU A 98 -4.94 -18.12 19.37
CA LEU A 98 -6.33 -18.30 19.82
C LEU A 98 -6.50 -19.38 20.90
N PRO A 99 -5.86 -20.58 20.83
CA PRO A 99 -5.97 -21.57 21.90
C PRO A 99 -5.26 -21.15 23.20
N VAL A 100 -4.16 -20.39 23.10
CA VAL A 100 -3.42 -19.89 24.26
C VAL A 100 -4.23 -18.83 25.02
N PHE A 101 -4.87 -17.89 24.31
CA PHE A 101 -5.73 -16.88 24.93
C PHE A 101 -7.01 -17.47 25.53
N TYR A 102 -7.60 -18.50 24.90
CA TYR A 102 -8.78 -19.15 25.44
C TYR A 102 -8.51 -19.93 26.74
N GLY A 103 -7.27 -20.42 26.92
CA GLY A 103 -6.84 -21.13 28.13
C GLY A 103 -6.61 -20.22 29.34
N LEU A 104 -6.22 -18.96 29.12
CA LEU A 104 -5.85 -18.05 30.22
C LEU A 104 -7.03 -17.30 30.86
N ARG A 105 -8.23 -17.29 30.27
CA ARG A 105 -9.45 -16.66 30.85
C ARG A 105 -9.29 -15.19 31.30
N ILE A 106 -8.28 -14.47 30.81
CA ILE A 106 -8.04 -13.06 31.17
C ILE A 106 -8.99 -12.18 30.36
N THR A 107 -9.80 -11.38 31.07
CA THR A 107 -10.90 -10.56 30.52
C THR A 107 -10.51 -9.11 30.27
N SER A 108 -9.23 -8.77 30.36
CA SER A 108 -8.74 -7.42 30.13
C SER A 108 -7.36 -7.51 29.48
N VAL A 109 -7.20 -6.91 28.30
CA VAL A 109 -5.91 -6.74 27.58
C VAL A 109 -4.96 -5.80 28.35
N PHE A 110 -5.41 -5.24 29.48
CA PHE A 110 -4.75 -4.16 30.20
C PHE A 110 -4.23 -4.55 31.59
N GLU A 111 -4.51 -5.76 32.08
CA GLU A 111 -4.08 -6.15 33.43
C GLU A 111 -2.58 -6.44 33.53
N ASP A 112 -1.97 -6.90 32.43
CA ASP A 112 -0.54 -7.18 32.37
C ASP A 112 0.09 -6.36 31.24
N GLU A 113 0.98 -5.42 31.58
CA GLU A 113 1.97 -4.85 30.67
C GLU A 113 2.87 -5.99 30.16
N ASN A 114 2.37 -6.74 29.19
CA ASN A 114 3.01 -7.94 28.72
C ASN A 114 3.65 -7.69 27.35
N VAL A 115 4.81 -8.32 27.15
CA VAL A 115 5.63 -8.33 25.93
C VAL A 115 4.81 -8.62 24.66
N TRP A 116 3.62 -9.19 24.83
CA TRP A 116 2.63 -9.51 23.80
C TRP A 116 1.92 -8.30 23.16
N SER A 117 1.62 -7.23 23.92
CA SER A 117 1.05 -6.00 23.32
C SER A 117 2.10 -5.30 22.45
N SER A 118 3.35 -5.28 22.93
CA SER A 118 4.50 -4.82 22.16
C SER A 118 4.83 -5.74 20.98
N LEU A 119 4.53 -7.04 21.02
CA LEU A 119 4.68 -7.95 19.88
C LEU A 119 3.58 -7.77 18.82
N LEU A 120 2.34 -7.52 19.22
CA LEU A 120 1.26 -7.20 18.27
C LEU A 120 1.46 -5.81 17.67
N ALA A 121 1.88 -4.84 18.48
CA ALA A 121 2.26 -3.51 18.02
C ALA A 121 3.53 -3.56 17.15
N SER A 122 4.56 -4.33 17.52
CA SER A 122 5.77 -4.49 16.71
C SER A 122 5.53 -5.31 15.45
N ALA A 123 4.62 -6.28 15.44
CA ALA A 123 4.21 -7.00 14.24
C ALA A 123 3.44 -6.07 13.29
N THR A 124 2.56 -5.21 13.83
CA THR A 124 1.85 -4.20 13.03
C THR A 124 2.83 -3.15 12.48
N VAL A 125 3.75 -2.66 13.31
CA VAL A 125 4.82 -1.75 12.91
C VAL A 125 5.76 -2.42 11.91
N SER A 126 6.10 -3.70 12.07
CA SER A 126 6.96 -4.45 11.14
C SER A 126 6.28 -4.65 9.80
N LEU A 127 4.98 -4.94 9.77
CA LEU A 127 4.20 -4.96 8.53
C LEU A 127 4.15 -3.58 7.86
N TYR A 128 4.05 -2.51 8.65
CA TYR A 128 4.09 -1.13 8.16
C TYR A 128 5.48 -0.75 7.62
N ARG A 129 6.56 -1.14 8.31
CA ARG A 129 7.95 -0.89 7.90
C ARG A 129 8.35 -1.73 6.70
N VAL A 130 7.96 -3.01 6.65
CA VAL A 130 8.15 -3.88 5.48
C VAL A 130 7.35 -3.34 4.29
N GLY A 131 6.14 -2.81 4.51
CA GLY A 131 5.35 -2.13 3.47
C GLY A 131 6.03 -0.87 2.93
N LEU A 132 6.58 -0.03 3.81
CA LEU A 132 7.32 1.18 3.41
C LEU A 132 8.63 0.85 2.71
N ASP A 133 9.38 -0.16 3.17
CA ASP A 133 10.62 -0.61 2.55
C ASP A 133 10.38 -1.23 1.17
N GLN A 134 9.31 -2.01 1.00
CA GLN A 134 8.92 -2.56 -0.31
C GLN A 134 8.63 -1.43 -1.32
N VAL A 135 7.89 -0.39 -0.91
CA VAL A 135 7.60 0.77 -1.76
C VAL A 135 8.87 1.58 -2.08
N ALA A 136 9.77 1.73 -1.12
CA ALA A 136 11.05 2.40 -1.33
C ALA A 136 11.96 1.64 -2.31
N VAL A 137 12.06 0.31 -2.16
CA VAL A 137 12.84 -0.56 -3.04
C VAL A 137 12.30 -0.55 -4.46
N GLN A 138 10.98 -0.60 -4.63
CA GLN A 138 10.35 -0.55 -5.96
C GLN A 138 10.54 0.81 -6.64
N ARG A 139 10.50 1.91 -5.89
CA ARG A 139 10.87 3.24 -6.41
C ARG A 139 12.33 3.33 -6.84
N CYS A 140 13.23 2.75 -6.06
CA CYS A 140 14.65 2.74 -6.37
C CYS A 140 14.93 1.91 -7.63
N MET A 141 14.35 0.70 -7.73
CA MET A 141 14.49 -0.16 -8.92
C MET A 141 13.90 0.48 -10.18
N ALA A 142 12.75 1.14 -10.09
CA ALA A 142 12.19 1.87 -11.23
C ALA A 142 13.00 3.12 -11.63
N SER A 143 13.62 3.82 -10.68
CA SER A 143 14.49 4.95 -11.01
C SER A 143 15.75 4.51 -11.77
N ARG A 144 16.31 3.35 -11.40
CA ARG A 144 17.46 2.75 -12.08
C ARG A 144 17.10 2.33 -13.50
N SER A 145 15.98 1.60 -13.68
CA SER A 145 15.57 1.17 -15.03
C SER A 145 15.31 2.35 -15.97
N LEU A 146 14.80 3.47 -15.47
CA LEU A 146 14.61 4.71 -16.24
C LEU A 146 15.94 5.39 -16.61
N SER A 147 16.91 5.38 -15.70
CA SER A 147 18.26 5.92 -15.95
C SER A 147 19.02 5.09 -16.98
N ASP A 148 18.91 3.77 -16.88
CA ASP A 148 19.54 2.83 -17.81
C ASP A 148 18.90 2.98 -19.21
N ALA A 149 17.57 3.02 -19.29
CA ALA A 149 16.86 3.25 -20.56
C ALA A 149 17.21 4.58 -21.24
N LYS A 150 17.39 5.67 -20.46
CA LYS A 150 17.83 6.96 -21.02
C LYS A 150 19.28 6.90 -21.52
N SER A 151 20.16 6.24 -20.77
CA SER A 151 21.57 6.09 -21.12
C SER A 151 21.72 5.36 -22.45
N ASP A 152 21.00 4.24 -22.62
CA ASP A 152 20.97 3.47 -23.87
C ASP A 152 20.42 4.28 -25.04
N ALA A 153 19.35 5.06 -24.82
CA ALA A 153 18.79 5.94 -25.85
C ALA A 153 19.78 7.03 -26.28
N THR A 154 20.57 7.58 -25.35
CA THR A 154 21.64 8.53 -25.69
C THR A 154 22.81 7.88 -26.41
N LEU A 155 23.20 6.65 -26.05
CA LEU A 155 24.26 5.90 -26.71
C LEU A 155 23.86 5.57 -28.16
N ALA A 156 22.65 5.06 -28.37
CA ALA A 156 22.11 4.79 -29.71
C ALA A 156 22.07 6.05 -30.60
N LYS A 157 21.76 7.21 -30.00
CA LYS A 157 21.75 8.49 -30.74
C LYS A 157 23.16 8.98 -31.10
N ARG A 158 24.16 8.70 -30.26
CA ARG A 158 25.57 9.00 -30.54
C ARG A 158 26.11 8.11 -31.66
N GLU A 159 25.90 6.81 -31.59
CA GLU A 159 26.28 5.87 -32.66
C GLU A 159 25.65 6.25 -34.00
N HIS A 160 24.37 6.64 -34.01
CA HIS A 160 23.72 7.10 -35.23
C HIS A 160 24.31 8.40 -35.80
N SER A 161 24.82 9.29 -34.94
CA SER A 161 25.46 10.54 -35.35
C SER A 161 26.87 10.29 -35.89
N ASP A 162 27.63 9.39 -35.25
CA ASP A 162 28.97 8.99 -35.67
C ASP A 162 28.91 8.26 -37.02
N ALA A 163 27.95 7.33 -37.20
CA ALA A 163 27.70 6.67 -38.49
C ALA A 163 27.25 7.64 -39.61
N LYS A 164 26.75 8.83 -39.27
CA LYS A 164 26.38 9.89 -40.21
C LYS A 164 27.53 10.87 -40.51
N CYS A 165 28.49 10.99 -39.60
CA CYS A 165 29.76 11.67 -39.87
C CYS A 165 30.67 10.79 -40.74
N ASP A 166 30.81 9.51 -40.42
CA ASP A 166 31.60 8.55 -41.19
C ASP A 166 31.11 8.43 -42.65
N ARG A 167 29.79 8.34 -42.85
CA ARG A 167 29.19 8.38 -44.21
C ARG A 167 29.41 9.69 -44.97
N ARG A 168 29.60 10.81 -44.27
CA ARG A 168 29.90 12.11 -44.92
C ARG A 168 31.38 12.26 -45.24
N ASP A 169 32.25 11.58 -44.49
CA ASP A 169 33.68 11.57 -44.72
C ASP A 169 34.09 10.57 -45.82
N TRP A 170 33.20 9.63 -46.15
CA TRP A 170 33.29 8.74 -47.32
C TRP A 170 33.08 9.50 -48.65
N ARG A 171 33.93 10.50 -48.95
CA ARG A 171 34.15 10.93 -50.34
C ARG A 171 34.86 9.79 -51.06
N PRO A 172 34.34 9.27 -52.20
CA PRO A 172 35.13 8.38 -53.03
C PRO A 172 36.32 9.20 -53.56
N SER A 173 37.53 8.79 -53.19
CA SER A 173 38.73 9.22 -53.88
C SER A 173 38.59 8.77 -55.35
N SER A 174 38.27 9.74 -56.21
CA SER A 174 38.34 9.66 -57.67
C SER A 174 39.60 8.90 -58.08
N GLN A 175 39.46 7.72 -58.70
CA GLN A 175 39.40 7.49 -60.14
C GLN A 175 40.81 7.50 -60.78
N PRO A 176 41.26 6.40 -61.42
CA PRO A 176 42.65 6.26 -61.88
C PRO A 176 42.95 7.27 -63.00
N ASP A 177 44.08 7.97 -62.84
CA ASP A 177 44.63 8.94 -63.79
C ASP A 177 44.92 8.29 -65.16
N GLY A 178 43.93 8.34 -66.05
CA GLY A 178 44.09 8.04 -67.46
C GLY A 178 44.53 9.27 -68.24
N ASN A 179 45.81 9.64 -68.19
CA ASN A 179 46.45 10.37 -69.28
C ASN A 179 47.99 10.35 -69.16
N ARG A 180 48.63 9.31 -69.71
CA ARG A 180 50.07 9.30 -69.99
C ARG A 180 50.30 9.16 -71.49
N ARG A 181 50.45 10.33 -72.12
CA ARG A 181 51.29 10.67 -73.28
C ARG A 181 51.73 9.50 -74.16
N GLU A 182 51.16 9.43 -75.37
CA GLU A 182 51.85 8.86 -76.52
C GLU A 182 52.33 10.02 -77.41
N MET A 183 53.65 10.01 -77.65
CA MET A 183 54.40 10.79 -78.64
C MET A 183 54.81 9.83 -79.75
#